data_AF-A0A7G2IJA6-F1
#
_entry.id   AF-A0A7G2IJA6-F1
#
_cell.length_a   1.000
_cell.length_b   1.000
_cell.length_c   1.000
_cell.angle_alpha   90.00
_cell.angle_beta   90.00
_cell.angle_gamma   90.00
#
_symmetry.space_group_name_H-M   'P 1'
#
loop_
_entity.id
_entity.type
_entity.pdbx_description
1 polymer ?
#
loop_
_entity_poly.entity_id
_entity_poly.type
_entity_poly.pdbx_seq_one_letter_code
_entity_poly.pdbx_strand_id
1 'polypeptide(L)'
;MGMPSELWPRTRVKAHFGWIDRFLPGPAENNAACYFNQAEFTDDTSMALCLADALLECDGEIVPDVIGRNILAWAEQFDAFNKKRARPDLKKLRSKPFATANLSPNWRIMA
;
A
#
# COMPACT_ATOMS: atom_id res chain seq x y z
N MET A 1 5.77 -4.82 15.50
CA MET A 1 5.19 -4.68 14.14
C MET A 1 3.83 -4.00 14.23
N GLY A 2 3.44 -3.19 13.23
CA GLY A 2 2.28 -2.28 13.31
C GLY A 2 0.92 -2.89 12.96
N MET A 3 0.83 -3.66 11.87
CA MET A 3 -0.42 -4.18 11.28
C MET A 3 -1.47 -4.72 12.28
N PRO A 4 -1.16 -5.64 13.23
CA PRO A 4 -2.20 -6.20 14.10
C PRO A 4 -2.90 -5.15 15.00
N SER A 5 -2.25 -4.00 15.21
CA SER A 5 -2.73 -2.89 16.04
C SER A 5 -3.22 -1.67 15.24
N GLU A 6 -3.28 -1.78 13.91
CA GLU A 6 -3.61 -0.66 13.04
C GLU A 6 -4.92 0.04 13.46
N LEU A 7 -4.88 1.38 13.49
CA LEU A 7 -5.96 2.28 13.93
C LEU A 7 -6.45 2.14 15.38
N TRP A 8 -5.83 1.29 16.21
CA TRP A 8 -6.16 1.23 17.63
C TRP A 8 -5.37 2.25 18.45
N PRO A 9 -6.01 2.87 19.48
CA PRO A 9 -5.29 3.70 20.42
C PRO A 9 -4.34 2.85 21.27
N ARG A 10 -3.21 3.44 21.68
CA ARG A 10 -2.17 2.77 22.49
C ARG A 10 -2.74 2.06 23.74
N THR A 11 -3.76 2.62 24.37
CA THR A 11 -4.43 2.02 25.54
C THR A 11 -5.07 0.68 25.21
N ARG A 12 -5.79 0.59 24.08
CA ARG A 12 -6.39 -0.67 23.59
C ARG A 12 -5.33 -1.67 23.16
N VAL A 13 -4.27 -1.21 22.49
CA VAL A 13 -3.14 -2.07 22.10
C VAL A 13 -2.51 -2.73 23.33
N LYS A 14 -2.24 -1.95 24.38
CA LYS A 14 -1.70 -2.48 25.64
C LYS A 14 -2.66 -3.44 26.33
N ALA A 15 -3.96 -3.13 26.35
CA ALA A 15 -4.96 -3.99 27.00
C ALA A 15 -5.13 -5.33 26.28
N HIS A 16 -5.10 -5.34 24.95
CA HIS A 16 -5.31 -6.54 24.14
C HIS A 16 -4.02 -7.36 23.96
N PHE A 17 -2.91 -6.71 23.59
CA PHE A 17 -1.66 -7.39 23.25
C PHE A 17 -0.59 -7.34 24.35
N GLY A 18 -0.68 -6.39 25.29
CA GLY A 18 0.44 -6.03 26.15
C GLY A 18 1.58 -5.43 25.34
N TRP A 19 2.53 -6.27 24.94
CA TRP A 19 3.67 -5.94 24.10
C TRP A 19 3.70 -6.82 22.85
N ILE A 20 3.84 -6.21 21.67
CA ILE A 20 3.92 -6.93 20.40
C ILE A 20 5.40 -7.23 20.11
N ASP A 21 5.87 -8.42 20.48
CA ASP A 21 7.25 -8.91 20.29
C ASP A 21 7.43 -9.89 19.13
N ARG A 22 6.34 -10.33 18.50
CA ARG A 22 6.33 -11.29 17.39
C ARG A 22 5.34 -10.86 16.32
N PHE A 23 5.39 -11.53 15.18
CA PHE A 23 4.31 -11.40 14.20
C PHE A 23 3.03 -11.95 14.82
N LEU A 24 1.92 -11.23 14.65
CA LEU A 24 0.59 -11.65 15.10
C LEU A 24 -0.39 -11.44 13.94
N PRO A 25 -1.43 -12.28 13.81
CA PRO A 25 -2.51 -12.00 12.88
C PRO A 25 -3.30 -10.77 13.34
N GLY A 26 -4.06 -10.17 12.42
CA GLY A 26 -5.00 -9.12 12.80
C GLY A 26 -6.15 -9.68 13.64
N PRO A 27 -6.49 -9.08 14.79
CA PRO A 27 -7.65 -9.50 15.58
C PRO A 27 -8.94 -9.36 14.79
N ALA A 28 -9.89 -10.29 14.98
CA ALA A 28 -11.17 -10.28 14.28
C ALA A 28 -11.97 -8.98 14.51
N GLU A 29 -11.83 -8.38 15.70
CA GLU A 29 -12.46 -7.12 16.07
C GLU A 29 -11.69 -5.86 15.63
N ASN A 30 -10.54 -6.03 14.96
CA ASN A 30 -9.83 -4.93 14.30
C ASN A 30 -10.26 -4.84 12.83
N ASN A 31 -11.22 -3.97 12.51
CA ASN A 31 -11.72 -3.81 11.14
C ASN A 31 -10.65 -3.46 10.09
N ALA A 32 -9.51 -2.90 10.50
CA ALA A 32 -8.39 -2.60 9.58
C ALA A 32 -7.52 -3.84 9.34
N ALA A 33 -7.26 -4.63 10.38
CA ALA A 33 -6.28 -5.70 10.37
C ALA A 33 -6.87 -7.11 10.23
N CYS A 34 -8.15 -7.32 10.50
CA CYS A 34 -8.79 -8.65 10.67
C CYS A 34 -8.70 -9.60 9.46
N TYR A 35 -8.27 -9.11 8.30
CA TYR A 35 -8.11 -9.88 7.08
C TYR A 35 -6.69 -10.37 6.83
N PHE A 36 -5.74 -10.03 7.71
CA PHE A 36 -4.34 -10.39 7.56
C PHE A 36 -3.94 -11.50 8.50
N ASN A 37 -3.26 -12.49 7.94
CA ASN A 37 -2.59 -13.52 8.71
C ASN A 37 -1.28 -12.99 9.32
N GLN A 38 -0.71 -13.80 10.20
CA GLN A 38 0.59 -13.53 10.77
C GLN A 38 1.65 -13.35 9.67
N ALA A 39 2.46 -12.30 9.78
CA ALA A 39 3.56 -11.98 8.87
C ALA A 39 3.17 -11.66 7.41
N GLU A 40 1.88 -11.50 7.11
CA GLU A 40 1.47 -10.88 5.85
C GLU A 40 1.74 -9.39 5.87
N PHE A 41 2.24 -8.86 4.77
CA PHE A 41 2.49 -7.44 4.60
C PHE A 41 1.25 -6.69 4.12
N THR A 42 1.18 -5.39 4.43
CA THR A 42 0.06 -4.50 4.11
C THR A 42 0.21 -3.87 2.72
N ASP A 43 -0.72 -2.97 2.38
CA ASP A 43 -0.61 -2.14 1.20
C ASP A 43 0.68 -1.30 1.18
N ASP A 44 1.25 -0.89 2.32
CA ASP A 44 2.51 -0.12 2.36
C ASP A 44 3.67 -0.85 1.66
N THR A 45 3.86 -2.13 1.96
CA THR A 45 4.89 -2.96 1.27
C THR A 45 4.50 -3.21 -0.18
N SER A 46 3.21 -3.39 -0.46
CA SER A 46 2.73 -3.58 -1.84
C SER A 46 3.02 -2.36 -2.72
N MET A 47 2.84 -1.15 -2.19
CA MET A 47 3.16 0.10 -2.88
C MET A 47 4.66 0.26 -3.11
N ALA A 48 5.49 -0.13 -2.13
CA ALA A 48 6.94 -0.15 -2.30
C ALA A 48 7.38 -1.09 -3.43
N LEU A 49 6.77 -2.28 -3.52
CA LEU A 49 7.03 -3.24 -4.60
C LEU A 49 6.57 -2.69 -5.96
N CYS A 50 5.38 -2.10 -6.05
CA CYS A 50 4.90 -1.49 -7.31
C CYS A 50 5.85 -0.39 -7.81
N LEU A 51 6.40 0.42 -6.90
CA LEU A 51 7.39 1.44 -7.21
C LEU A 51 8.73 0.81 -7.64
N ALA A 52 9.21 -0.21 -6.94
CA ALA A 52 10.44 -0.91 -7.27
C ALA A 52 10.36 -1.56 -8.67
N ASP A 53 9.25 -2.22 -8.99
CA ASP A 53 9.02 -2.82 -10.30
C ASP A 53 9.01 -1.77 -11.41
N ALA A 54 8.42 -0.60 -11.16
CA ALA A 54 8.39 0.50 -12.12
C ALA A 54 9.79 1.08 -12.38
N LEU A 55 10.59 1.22 -11.33
CA LEU A 55 11.98 1.66 -11.43
C LEU A 55 12.83 0.66 -12.21
N LEU A 56 12.68 -0.64 -11.94
CA LEU A 56 13.40 -1.70 -12.67
C LEU A 56 13.00 -1.72 -14.15
N GLU A 57 11.73 -1.51 -14.47
CA GLU A 57 11.24 -1.44 -15.85
C GLU A 57 11.77 -0.21 -16.60
N CYS A 58 12.01 0.90 -15.90
CA CYS A 58 12.44 2.17 -16.48
C CYS A 58 13.93 2.48 -16.25
N ASP A 59 14.77 1.47 -16.02
CA ASP A 59 16.22 1.61 -15.80
C ASP A 59 16.59 2.63 -14.70
N GLY A 60 15.77 2.71 -13.66
CA GLY A 60 15.93 3.62 -12.51
C GLY A 60 15.26 4.99 -12.67
N GLU A 61 14.66 5.28 -13.84
CA GLU A 61 13.95 6.54 -14.07
C GLU A 61 12.56 6.54 -13.42
N ILE A 62 12.16 7.69 -12.88
CA ILE A 62 10.82 7.89 -12.33
C ILE A 62 9.86 8.20 -13.47
N VAL A 63 9.07 7.20 -13.88
CA VAL A 63 8.01 7.35 -14.88
C VAL A 63 6.64 7.18 -14.20
N PRO A 64 5.92 8.28 -13.88
CA PRO A 64 4.67 8.23 -13.13
C PRO A 64 3.58 7.33 -13.73
N ASP A 65 3.50 7.25 -15.06
CA ASP A 65 2.51 6.40 -15.74
C ASP A 65 2.77 4.92 -15.50
N VAL A 66 4.03 4.50 -15.47
CA VAL A 66 4.44 3.12 -15.20
C VAL A 66 4.18 2.78 -13.72
N ILE A 67 4.52 3.69 -12.80
CA ILE A 67 4.21 3.53 -11.37
C ILE A 67 2.70 3.36 -11.16
N GLY A 68 1.89 4.24 -11.75
CA GLY A 68 0.44 4.17 -11.61
C GLY A 68 -0.16 2.93 -12.27
N ARG A 69 0.38 2.48 -13.42
CA ARG A 69 0.01 1.21 -14.05
C ARG A 69 0.28 0.02 -13.13
N ASN A 70 1.44 -0.04 -12.49
CA ASN A 70 1.79 -1.12 -11.56
C ASN A 70 0.88 -1.12 -10.32
N ILE A 71 0.60 0.06 -9.74
CA ILE A 71 -0.34 0.20 -8.62
C ILE A 71 -1.74 -0.26 -9.03
N LEU A 72 -2.21 0.10 -10.23
CA LEU A 72 -3.53 -0.32 -10.71
C LEU A 72 -3.60 -1.83 -10.91
N ALA A 73 -2.58 -2.43 -11.54
CA ALA A 73 -2.50 -3.87 -11.73
C ALA A 73 -2.52 -4.62 -10.39
N TRP A 74 -1.76 -4.15 -9.39
CA TRP A 74 -1.84 -4.69 -8.03
C TRP A 74 -3.24 -4.53 -7.43
N ALA A 75 -3.86 -3.36 -7.56
CA ALA A 75 -5.17 -3.10 -6.99
C ALA A 75 -6.27 -4.02 -7.56
N GLU A 76 -6.17 -4.35 -8.84
CA GLU A 76 -7.05 -5.31 -9.51
C GLU A 76 -6.82 -6.75 -9.02
N GLN A 77 -5.57 -7.21 -8.97
CA GLN A 77 -5.23 -8.55 -8.47
C GLN A 77 -5.58 -8.74 -6.99
N PHE A 78 -5.39 -7.69 -6.18
CA PHE A 78 -5.68 -7.71 -4.75
C PHE A 78 -7.19 -7.61 -4.46
N ASP A 79 -8.01 -7.30 -5.48
CA ASP A 79 -9.43 -6.96 -5.35
C ASP A 79 -9.64 -5.78 -4.38
N ALA A 80 -8.74 -4.80 -4.44
CA ALA A 80 -8.72 -3.67 -3.52
C ALA A 80 -10.01 -2.83 -3.62
N PHE A 81 -10.63 -2.78 -4.80
CA PHE A 81 -11.81 -1.94 -5.07
C PHE A 81 -13.12 -2.49 -4.49
N ASN A 82 -13.25 -3.81 -4.37
CA ASN A 82 -14.47 -4.44 -3.85
C ASN A 82 -14.35 -4.77 -2.36
N LYS A 83 -13.14 -5.05 -1.88
CA LYS A 83 -12.87 -5.12 -0.44
C LYS A 83 -13.02 -3.72 0.17
N LYS A 84 -13.54 -3.60 1.39
CA LYS A 84 -13.61 -2.32 2.17
C LYS A 84 -12.23 -1.72 2.51
N ARG A 85 -11.17 -2.16 1.83
CA ARG A 85 -9.74 -1.98 2.12
C ARG A 85 -9.06 -0.93 1.25
N ALA A 86 -9.59 -0.59 0.06
CA ALA A 86 -8.99 0.46 -0.75
C ALA A 86 -8.97 1.80 -0.01
N ARG A 87 -7.78 2.40 0.10
CA ARG A 87 -7.67 3.81 0.51
C ARG A 87 -8.56 4.67 -0.40
N PRO A 88 -9.22 5.71 0.13
CA PRO A 88 -10.16 6.53 -0.64
C PRO A 88 -9.59 7.04 -1.97
N ASP A 89 -8.30 7.35 -2.02
CA ASP A 89 -7.63 7.89 -3.20
C ASP A 89 -7.36 6.86 -4.30
N LEU A 90 -7.28 5.56 -3.98
CA LEU A 90 -7.07 4.50 -4.99
C LEU A 90 -8.24 4.45 -5.99
N LYS A 91 -9.47 4.75 -5.53
CA LYS A 91 -10.65 4.82 -6.40
C LYS A 91 -10.53 5.90 -7.47
N LYS A 92 -9.79 6.99 -7.21
CA LYS A 92 -9.56 8.07 -8.19
C LYS A 92 -8.60 7.65 -9.30
N LEU A 93 -7.73 6.67 -9.05
CA LEU A 93 -6.79 6.15 -10.04
C LEU A 93 -7.51 5.41 -11.17
N ARG A 94 -8.55 4.63 -10.84
CA ARG A 94 -9.35 3.86 -11.81
C ARG A 94 -10.04 4.73 -12.86
N SER A 95 -10.36 5.98 -12.55
CA SER A 95 -11.05 6.90 -13.46
C SER A 95 -10.13 7.76 -14.32
N LYS A 96 -8.80 7.66 -14.16
CA LYS A 96 -7.84 8.49 -14.90
C LYS A 96 -7.26 7.74 -16.10
N PRO A 97 -7.31 8.29 -17.31
CA PRO A 97 -6.55 7.74 -18.43
C PRO A 97 -5.06 7.92 -18.17
N PHE A 98 -4.28 6.83 -18.28
CA PHE A 98 -2.82 6.89 -18.38
C PHE A 98 -2.48 7.48 -19.75
N ALA A 99 -2.25 8.79 -19.80
CA ALA A 99 -1.75 9.43 -21.01
C ALA A 99 -0.30 8.99 -21.20
N THR A 100 0.06 8.56 -22.40
CA THR A 100 1.46 8.26 -22.75
C THR A 100 2.30 9.54 -22.66
N ALA A 101 3.12 9.64 -21.61
CA ALA A 101 4.38 10.37 -21.49
C ALA A 101 4.58 11.64 -22.35
N ASN A 102 4.61 12.78 -21.68
CA ASN A 102 5.60 13.84 -21.92
C ASN A 102 5.73 14.66 -20.63
N LEU A 103 6.42 14.11 -19.64
CA LEU A 103 6.79 14.84 -18.44
C LEU A 103 8.23 15.36 -18.61
N SER A 104 8.34 16.69 -18.56
CA SER A 104 9.58 17.47 -18.60
C SER A 104 10.63 16.95 -17.58
N PRO A 105 11.95 17.01 -17.87
CA PRO A 105 13.00 16.30 -17.12
C PRO A 105 13.34 16.85 -15.73
N ASN A 106 12.57 17.81 -15.19
CA ASN A 106 13.00 18.61 -14.04
C ASN A 106 12.40 18.16 -12.70
N TRP A 107 12.54 16.87 -12.34
CA TRP A 107 12.20 16.39 -10.98
C TRP A 107 13.44 16.19 -10.08
N ARG A 108 14.61 16.75 -10.41
CA ARG A 108 15.78 16.74 -9.51
C ARG A 108 15.40 17.25 -8.11
N ILE A 109 15.29 16.32 -7.17
CA ILE A 109 15.24 16.56 -5.73
C ILE A 109 16.54 17.29 -5.38
N MET A 110 16.46 18.58 -5.08
CA MET A 110 17.56 19.26 -4.41
C MET A 110 17.66 18.69 -3.00
N ALA A 111 18.80 18.05 -2.72
CA ALA A 111 19.23 17.67 -1.39
C ALA A 111 19.43 18.90 -0.49
#